data_AF-A0A9D6FRD0-F1
#
_entry.id   AF-A0A9D6FRD0-F1
#
_cell.length_a   1.000
_cell.length_b   1.000
_cell.length_c   1.000
_cell.angle_alpha   90.00
_cell.angle_beta   90.00
_cell.angle_gamma   90.00
#
_symmetry.space_group_name_H-M   'P 1'
#
loop_
_entity.id
_entity.type
_entity.pdbx_description
1 polymer ?
#
loop_
_entity_poly.entity_id
_entity_poly.type
_entity_poly.pdbx_seq_one_letter_code
_entity_poly.pdbx_strand_id
1 'polypeptide(L)'
;MLEAFVVTLREGVEAALAVVLILAVLRKGGRAELARIVFWGMGAAALLSVAGAVAVRRSGFDPEGRTEGIVLAVSALLVAWLVVWMWSHGKELRGATERKLGEILARPSAAQKTGLFLFSFLVVFREGVETVLMLSALQFTTDAVLSAAGAAAGLAVAVVFGVAFYKGAFRIDLGKFFFVTSVVLLILVVQLVLLSLHEFAEAGDLGSFGPGYMKTAGPLLRNSLLFILAMLALPFVLLIGSVLRRASAAANPAEERKERAGLRTQRAALVVFCLVALGTIGTLGWTYAQEKRDLKIEPPALVEPISGEIFVTTARLDDGKLHRYAVAIDGKLVRFLAMKVGDRGYAAAFDACEICKDFGYVQQGDRLLCLNCTADINPQSLGEAGGCNPVPLRFAVRGAALVVKVSDLAARKDLFEKDFVVGCPVCKMQFKMSDSGGAVEGVPLCPMKECREEYLRGMKRE
;
A
#
# COMPACT_ATOMS: atom_id res chain seq x y z
N MET A 1 0.63 7.04 7.45
CA MET A 1 1.56 8.18 7.21
C MET A 1 2.04 8.29 5.76
N LEU A 2 2.76 7.30 5.22
CA LEU A 2 3.43 7.42 3.90
C LEU A 2 2.46 7.51 2.72
N GLU A 3 1.41 6.69 2.72
CA GLU A 3 0.36 6.74 1.70
C GLU A 3 -0.32 8.11 1.66
N ALA A 4 -0.68 8.62 2.85
CA ALA A 4 -1.25 9.97 2.99
C ALA A 4 -0.30 11.08 2.51
N PHE A 5 1.00 10.95 2.78
CA PHE A 5 2.03 11.88 2.28
C PHE A 5 2.07 11.91 0.74
N VAL A 6 2.06 10.75 0.08
CA VAL A 6 2.17 10.70 -1.39
C VAL A 6 0.90 11.17 -2.09
N VAL A 7 -0.28 10.80 -1.58
CA VAL A 7 -1.56 11.30 -2.10
C VAL A 7 -1.61 12.83 -2.00
N THR A 8 -1.37 13.39 -0.83
CA THR A 8 -1.41 14.85 -0.63
C THR A 8 -0.31 15.60 -1.36
N LEU A 9 0.87 15.01 -1.51
CA LEU A 9 1.94 15.58 -2.33
C LEU A 9 1.51 15.67 -3.79
N ARG A 10 0.88 14.62 -4.33
CA ARG A 10 0.40 14.59 -5.72
C ARG A 10 -0.69 15.64 -5.94
N GLU A 11 -1.82 15.53 -5.25
CA GLU A 11 -2.95 16.45 -5.46
C GLU A 11 -2.55 17.89 -5.12
N GLY A 12 -1.70 18.06 -4.10
CA GLY A 12 -1.14 19.35 -3.75
C GLY A 12 -0.28 19.95 -4.87
N VAL A 13 0.52 19.14 -5.57
CA VAL A 13 1.32 19.61 -6.71
C VAL A 13 0.42 20.00 -7.88
N GLU A 14 -0.64 19.24 -8.16
CA GLU A 14 -1.61 19.57 -9.22
C GLU A 14 -2.33 20.89 -8.93
N ALA A 15 -2.85 21.04 -7.70
CA ALA A 15 -3.45 22.29 -7.21
C ALA A 15 -2.46 23.46 -7.28
N ALA A 16 -1.21 23.25 -6.84
CA ALA A 16 -0.17 24.27 -6.88
C ALA A 16 0.15 24.70 -8.32
N LEU A 17 0.28 23.77 -9.26
CA LEU A 17 0.53 24.07 -10.68
C LEU A 17 -0.61 24.88 -11.29
N ALA A 18 -1.86 24.54 -10.97
CA ALA A 18 -3.02 25.28 -11.45
C ALA A 18 -3.04 26.72 -10.92
N VAL A 19 -2.79 26.91 -9.61
CA VAL A 19 -2.67 28.25 -9.00
C VAL A 19 -1.51 29.03 -9.62
N VAL A 20 -0.35 28.40 -9.83
CA VAL A 20 0.80 29.05 -10.46
C VAL A 20 0.49 29.47 -11.89
N LEU A 21 -0.22 28.66 -12.66
CA LEU A 21 -0.65 29.01 -14.02
C LEU A 21 -1.55 30.26 -13.99
N ILE A 22 -2.54 30.30 -13.11
CA ILE A 22 -3.43 31.47 -12.94
C ILE A 22 -2.61 32.71 -12.59
N LEU A 23 -1.72 32.61 -11.59
CA LEU A 23 -0.86 33.72 -11.18
C LEU A 23 0.10 34.18 -12.29
N ALA A 24 0.60 33.24 -13.11
CA ALA A 24 1.46 33.56 -14.25
C ALA A 24 0.71 34.33 -15.33
N VAL A 25 -0.54 33.95 -15.63
CA VAL A 25 -1.40 34.68 -16.58
C VAL A 25 -1.74 36.07 -16.05
N LEU A 26 -2.09 36.21 -14.77
CA LEU A 26 -2.34 37.52 -14.14
C LEU A 26 -1.11 38.43 -14.21
N ARG A 27 0.07 37.88 -13.94
CA ARG A 27 1.34 38.64 -14.01
C ARG A 27 1.66 39.08 -15.43
N LYS A 28 1.45 38.22 -16.44
CA LYS A 28 1.62 38.58 -17.86
C LYS A 28 0.63 39.64 -18.32
N GLY A 29 -0.61 39.58 -17.82
CA GLY A 29 -1.66 40.56 -18.11
C GLY A 29 -1.55 41.87 -17.32
N GLY A 30 -0.48 42.06 -16.54
CA GLY A 30 -0.27 43.28 -15.74
C GLY A 30 -1.22 43.44 -14.55
N ARG A 31 -1.97 42.40 -14.17
CA ARG A 31 -3.02 42.42 -13.15
C ARG A 31 -2.65 41.64 -11.89
N ALA A 32 -1.42 41.86 -11.40
CA ALA A 32 -0.88 41.13 -10.25
C ALA A 32 -1.64 41.42 -8.95
N GLU A 33 -2.33 42.56 -8.85
CA GLU A 33 -3.20 42.95 -7.73
C GLU A 33 -4.35 41.97 -7.49
N LEU A 34 -4.81 41.27 -8.53
CA LEU A 34 -5.88 40.27 -8.43
C LEU A 34 -5.41 38.94 -7.84
N ALA A 35 -4.10 38.74 -7.65
CA ALA A 35 -3.55 37.53 -7.02
C ALA A 35 -4.17 37.27 -5.64
N ARG A 36 -4.51 38.33 -4.88
CA ARG A 36 -5.16 38.18 -3.57
C ARG A 36 -6.50 37.46 -3.66
N ILE A 37 -7.25 37.67 -4.74
CA ILE A 37 -8.55 37.01 -4.97
C ILE A 37 -8.36 35.51 -5.24
N VAL A 38 -7.30 35.14 -5.97
CA VAL A 38 -6.93 33.73 -6.19
C VAL A 38 -6.60 33.04 -4.87
N PHE A 39 -5.83 33.71 -3.99
CA PHE A 39 -5.52 33.16 -2.66
C PHE A 39 -6.76 33.04 -1.76
N TRP A 40 -7.72 33.95 -1.85
CA TRP A 40 -9.01 33.79 -1.16
C TRP A 40 -9.81 32.60 -1.66
N GLY A 41 -9.86 32.38 -2.99
CA GLY A 41 -10.52 31.21 -3.57
C GLY A 41 -9.84 29.90 -3.15
N MET A 42 -8.51 29.86 -3.20
CA MET A 42 -7.69 28.73 -2.73
C MET A 42 -7.90 28.46 -1.23
N GLY A 43 -7.88 29.49 -0.39
CA GLY A 43 -8.09 29.36 1.05
C GLY A 43 -9.50 28.87 1.40
N ALA A 44 -10.52 29.37 0.70
CA ALA A 44 -11.90 28.90 0.87
C ALA A 44 -12.07 27.44 0.41
N ALA A 45 -11.44 27.05 -0.70
CA ALA A 45 -11.44 25.67 -1.18
C ALA A 45 -10.78 24.74 -0.15
N ALA A 46 -9.58 25.08 0.31
CA ALA A 46 -8.86 24.30 1.33
C ALA A 46 -9.67 24.15 2.63
N LEU A 47 -10.28 25.25 3.10
CA LEU A 47 -11.12 25.23 4.29
C LEU A 47 -12.35 24.33 4.11
N LEU A 48 -13.02 24.39 2.96
CA LEU A 48 -14.17 23.55 2.67
C LEU A 48 -13.79 22.07 2.51
N SER A 49 -12.65 21.76 1.89
CA SER A 49 -12.14 20.40 1.79
C SER A 49 -11.79 19.82 3.17
N VAL A 50 -11.14 20.59 4.05
CA VAL A 50 -10.88 20.18 5.43
C VAL A 50 -12.19 19.97 6.20
N ALA A 51 -13.17 20.88 6.04
CA ALA A 51 -14.48 20.72 6.65
C ALA A 51 -15.19 19.46 6.15
N GLY A 52 -15.10 19.16 4.86
CA GLY A 52 -15.61 17.91 4.25
C GLY A 52 -14.95 16.67 4.85
N ALA A 53 -13.62 16.66 4.96
CA ALA A 53 -12.88 15.54 5.58
C ALA A 53 -13.31 15.31 7.04
N VAL A 54 -13.46 16.40 7.81
CA VAL A 54 -13.92 16.34 9.19
C VAL A 54 -15.37 15.85 9.28
N ALA A 55 -16.24 16.27 8.36
CA ALA A 55 -17.62 15.83 8.31
C ALA A 55 -17.73 14.33 8.02
N VAL A 56 -16.98 13.82 7.04
CA VAL A 56 -16.89 12.39 6.72
C VAL A 56 -16.38 11.60 7.92
N ARG A 57 -15.32 12.06 8.59
CA ARG A 57 -14.81 11.40 9.79
C ARG A 57 -15.81 11.39 10.94
N ARG A 58 -16.62 12.45 11.09
CA ARG A 58 -17.64 12.53 12.15
C ARG A 58 -18.91 11.76 11.86
N SER A 59 -19.21 11.42 10.61
CA SER A 59 -20.41 10.65 10.29
C SER A 59 -20.32 9.20 10.77
N GLY A 60 -19.15 8.73 11.22
CA GLY A 60 -18.97 7.36 11.70
C GLY A 60 -19.31 6.32 10.63
N PHE A 61 -19.09 6.69 9.36
CA PHE A 61 -19.32 5.79 8.23
C PHE A 61 -18.18 4.78 8.21
N ASP A 62 -18.44 3.62 8.82
CA ASP A 62 -17.54 2.48 8.87
C ASP A 62 -18.15 1.36 8.00
N PRO A 63 -17.93 1.41 6.67
CA PRO A 63 -18.47 0.40 5.79
C PRO A 63 -17.73 -0.92 6.04
N GLU A 64 -18.43 -1.93 6.54
CA GLU A 64 -17.89 -3.28 6.71
C GLU A 64 -18.29 -4.21 5.54
N GLY A 65 -17.39 -5.12 5.17
CA GLY A 65 -17.61 -6.21 4.22
C GLY A 65 -18.11 -5.75 2.86
N ARG A 66 -19.34 -6.15 2.48
CA ARG A 66 -19.90 -5.80 1.15
C ARG A 66 -19.93 -4.28 0.90
N THR A 67 -20.23 -3.50 1.93
CA THR A 67 -20.32 -2.04 1.78
C THR A 67 -18.95 -1.43 1.53
N GLU A 68 -17.90 -1.97 2.14
CA GLU A 68 -16.51 -1.60 1.90
C GLU A 68 -16.12 -1.88 0.44
N GLY A 69 -16.42 -3.09 -0.03
CA GLY A 69 -16.18 -3.50 -1.41
C GLY A 69 -16.85 -2.57 -2.45
N ILE A 70 -18.08 -2.12 -2.19
CA ILE A 70 -18.79 -1.16 -3.05
C ILE A 70 -18.09 0.21 -3.03
N VAL A 71 -17.72 0.72 -1.86
CA VAL A 71 -17.05 2.01 -1.72
C VAL A 71 -15.72 2.00 -2.47
N LEU A 72 -14.94 0.92 -2.34
CA LEU A 72 -13.70 0.72 -3.07
C LEU A 72 -13.93 0.62 -4.58
N ALA A 73 -14.98 -0.06 -5.04
CA ALA A 73 -15.32 -0.17 -6.46
C ALA A 73 -15.68 1.19 -7.06
N VAL A 74 -16.56 1.95 -6.38
CA VAL A 74 -16.98 3.30 -6.81
C VAL A 74 -15.79 4.24 -6.83
N SER A 75 -14.92 4.17 -5.81
CA SER A 75 -13.69 4.95 -5.75
C SER A 75 -12.76 4.62 -6.92
N ALA A 76 -12.55 3.33 -7.21
CA ALA A 76 -11.73 2.90 -8.34
C ALA A 76 -12.27 3.42 -9.68
N LEU A 77 -13.58 3.32 -9.91
CA LEU A 77 -14.24 3.82 -11.12
C LEU A 77 -14.11 5.34 -11.26
N LEU A 78 -14.34 6.08 -10.17
CA LEU A 78 -14.25 7.54 -10.14
C LEU A 78 -12.81 7.99 -10.42
N VAL A 79 -11.82 7.39 -9.76
CA VAL A 79 -10.40 7.71 -9.99
C VAL A 79 -9.99 7.34 -11.42
N ALA A 80 -10.37 6.16 -11.92
CA ALA A 80 -10.08 5.77 -13.29
C ALA A 80 -10.65 6.76 -14.31
N TRP A 81 -11.89 7.19 -14.11
CA TRP A 81 -12.53 8.19 -14.95
C TRP A 81 -11.79 9.53 -14.93
N LEU A 82 -11.38 10.01 -13.76
CA LEU A 82 -10.62 11.26 -13.61
C LEU A 82 -9.25 11.19 -14.29
N VAL A 83 -8.56 10.04 -14.18
CA VAL A 83 -7.27 9.81 -14.86
C VAL A 83 -7.43 9.87 -16.37
N VAL A 84 -8.42 9.17 -16.94
CA VAL A 84 -8.70 9.17 -18.38
C VAL A 84 -9.13 10.57 -18.85
N TRP A 85 -9.92 11.28 -18.04
CA TRP A 85 -10.32 12.65 -18.32
C TRP A 85 -9.11 13.60 -18.37
N MET A 86 -8.16 13.46 -17.45
CA MET A 86 -6.95 14.28 -17.43
C MET A 86 -6.03 13.98 -18.62
N TRP A 87 -5.91 12.70 -19.03
CA TRP A 87 -5.16 12.34 -20.24
C TRP A 87 -5.72 12.93 -21.52
N SER A 88 -7.04 12.98 -21.63
CA SER A 88 -7.71 13.55 -22.80
C SER A 88 -7.63 15.08 -22.84
N HIS A 89 -7.67 15.77 -21.69
CA HIS A 89 -7.76 17.23 -21.63
C HIS A 89 -6.45 17.94 -21.24
N GLY A 90 -5.43 17.22 -20.78
CA GLY A 90 -4.18 17.79 -20.22
C GLY A 90 -3.38 18.68 -21.19
N LYS A 91 -3.44 18.40 -22.49
CA LYS A 91 -2.77 19.23 -23.52
C LYS A 91 -3.51 20.53 -23.80
N GLU A 92 -4.83 20.54 -23.64
CA GLU A 92 -5.69 21.70 -23.88
C GLU A 92 -5.87 22.55 -22.63
N LEU A 93 -5.59 22.01 -21.43
CA LEU A 93 -5.80 22.67 -20.14
C LEU A 93 -5.14 24.05 -20.09
N ARG A 94 -3.92 24.19 -20.61
CA ARG A 94 -3.23 25.49 -20.63
C ARG A 94 -3.94 26.50 -21.54
N GLY A 95 -4.28 26.12 -22.77
CA GLY A 95 -4.95 27.00 -23.72
C GLY A 95 -6.38 27.34 -23.29
N ALA A 96 -7.13 26.36 -22.79
CA ALA A 96 -8.48 26.55 -22.27
C ALA A 96 -8.49 27.43 -21.01
N THR A 97 -7.52 27.24 -20.11
CA THR A 97 -7.36 28.08 -18.91
C THR A 97 -6.98 29.49 -19.30
N GLU A 98 -6.00 29.68 -20.20
CA GLU A 98 -5.61 31.01 -20.70
C GLU A 98 -6.80 31.73 -21.37
N ARG A 99 -7.61 31.01 -22.16
CA ARG A 99 -8.81 31.58 -22.81
C ARG A 99 -9.89 31.98 -21.80
N LYS A 100 -10.26 31.08 -20.88
CA LYS A 100 -11.26 31.37 -19.84
C LYS A 100 -10.81 32.48 -18.91
N LEU A 101 -9.52 32.52 -18.55
CA LEU A 101 -9.00 33.62 -17.74
C LEU A 101 -9.05 34.93 -18.53
N GLY A 102 -8.71 34.93 -19.82
CA GLY A 102 -8.89 36.09 -20.70
C GLY A 102 -10.32 36.62 -20.72
N GLU A 103 -11.31 35.73 -20.84
CA GLU A 103 -12.73 36.08 -20.77
C GLU A 103 -13.13 36.66 -19.40
N ILE A 104 -12.66 36.09 -18.30
CA ILE A 104 -12.91 36.60 -16.93
C ILE A 104 -12.29 37.99 -16.76
N LEU A 105 -11.07 38.19 -17.27
CA LEU A 105 -10.34 39.45 -17.14
C LEU A 105 -10.91 40.58 -18.01
N ALA A 106 -11.68 40.24 -19.05
CA ALA A 106 -12.40 41.19 -19.90
C ALA A 106 -13.71 41.71 -19.28
N ARG A 107 -14.18 41.12 -18.17
CA ARG A 107 -15.43 41.51 -17.50
C ARG A 107 -15.25 42.77 -16.63
N PRO A 108 -16.37 43.45 -16.25
CA PRO A 108 -16.35 44.53 -15.27
C PRO A 108 -15.70 44.12 -13.94
N SER A 109 -15.12 45.08 -13.22
CA SER A 109 -14.26 44.83 -12.05
C SER A 109 -14.88 43.95 -10.97
N ALA A 110 -16.18 44.05 -10.71
CA ALA A 110 -16.89 43.19 -9.75
C ALA A 110 -17.04 41.75 -10.28
N ALA A 111 -17.54 41.58 -11.51
CA ALA A 111 -17.72 40.27 -12.15
C ALA A 111 -16.39 39.56 -12.41
N GLN A 112 -15.32 40.31 -12.66
CA GLN A 112 -13.96 39.83 -12.80
C GLN A 112 -13.45 39.21 -11.48
N LYS A 113 -13.61 39.92 -10.35
CA LYS A 113 -13.19 39.42 -9.03
C LYS A 113 -13.96 38.16 -8.65
N THR A 114 -15.29 38.16 -8.83
CA THR A 114 -16.12 36.99 -8.55
C THR A 114 -15.78 35.81 -9.45
N GLY A 115 -15.57 36.04 -10.75
CA GLY A 115 -15.18 35.01 -11.69
C GLY A 115 -13.82 34.39 -11.36
N LEU A 116 -12.84 35.21 -10.98
CA LEU A 116 -11.51 34.74 -10.58
C LEU A 116 -11.53 33.97 -9.25
N PHE A 117 -12.33 34.43 -8.28
CA PHE A 117 -12.56 33.72 -7.03
C PHE A 117 -13.17 32.34 -7.30
N LEU A 118 -14.29 32.29 -8.01
CA LEU A 118 -14.98 31.02 -8.32
C LEU A 118 -14.11 30.07 -9.13
N PHE A 119 -13.37 30.59 -10.12
CA PHE A 119 -12.49 29.77 -10.94
C PHE A 119 -11.36 29.14 -10.10
N SER A 120 -10.65 29.95 -9.31
CA SER A 120 -9.59 29.45 -8.42
C SER A 120 -10.13 28.52 -7.34
N PHE A 121 -11.29 28.83 -6.76
CA PHE A 121 -11.98 27.98 -5.81
C PHE A 121 -12.32 26.62 -6.41
N LEU A 122 -13.02 26.55 -7.54
CA LEU A 122 -13.47 25.28 -8.13
C LEU A 122 -12.31 24.40 -8.56
N VAL A 123 -11.26 25.00 -9.11
CA VAL A 123 -10.07 24.27 -9.53
C VAL A 123 -9.37 23.63 -8.34
N VAL A 124 -9.12 24.38 -7.26
CA VAL A 124 -8.48 23.84 -6.05
C VAL A 124 -9.40 22.91 -5.27
N PHE A 125 -10.70 23.22 -5.21
CA PHE A 125 -11.69 22.43 -4.48
C PHE A 125 -11.83 21.03 -5.07
N ARG A 126 -11.78 20.89 -6.40
CA ARG A 126 -11.75 19.59 -7.06
C ARG A 126 -10.59 18.72 -6.54
N GLU A 127 -9.36 19.23 -6.58
CA GLU A 127 -8.17 18.50 -6.09
C GLU A 127 -8.32 18.16 -4.58
N GLY A 128 -8.92 19.07 -3.82
CA GLY A 128 -9.24 18.85 -2.41
C GLY A 128 -10.27 17.73 -2.19
N VAL A 129 -11.31 17.64 -3.01
CA VAL A 129 -12.30 16.54 -2.95
C VAL A 129 -11.65 15.20 -3.30
N GLU A 130 -10.84 15.17 -4.36
CA GLU A 130 -10.09 13.97 -4.76
C GLU A 130 -9.15 13.51 -3.63
N THR A 131 -8.44 14.45 -2.99
CA THR A 131 -7.59 14.17 -1.83
C THR A 131 -8.37 13.53 -0.68
N VAL A 132 -9.53 14.11 -0.32
CA VAL A 132 -10.35 13.59 0.80
C VAL A 132 -10.87 12.19 0.50
N LEU A 133 -11.35 11.95 -0.72
CA LEU A 133 -11.85 10.62 -1.12
C LEU A 133 -10.73 9.58 -1.11
N MET A 134 -9.56 9.89 -1.67
CA MET A 134 -8.42 8.96 -1.70
C MET A 134 -7.88 8.69 -0.30
N LEU A 135 -7.76 9.71 0.56
CA LEU A 135 -7.34 9.52 1.94
C LEU A 135 -8.35 8.68 2.74
N SER A 136 -9.65 8.87 2.51
CA SER A 136 -10.68 8.07 3.19
C SER A 136 -10.58 6.59 2.80
N ALA A 137 -10.30 6.28 1.53
CA ALA A 137 -10.09 4.91 1.06
C ALA A 137 -8.83 4.23 1.63
N LEU A 138 -7.82 5.02 2.07
CA LEU A 138 -6.56 4.51 2.62
C LEU A 138 -6.54 4.49 4.16
N GLN A 139 -7.49 5.16 4.82
CA GLN A 139 -7.51 5.30 6.28
C GLN A 139 -7.94 4.04 7.03
N PHE A 140 -8.47 3.03 6.35
CA PHE A 140 -8.91 1.77 6.97
C PHE A 140 -7.79 0.95 7.64
N THR A 141 -6.51 1.36 7.50
CA THR A 141 -5.36 0.54 7.92
C THR A 141 -4.36 1.21 8.88
N THR A 142 -4.52 2.50 9.23
CA THR A 142 -3.46 3.25 9.96
C THR A 142 -3.92 4.22 11.05
N ASP A 143 -3.03 4.46 12.03
CA ASP A 143 -3.18 5.49 13.06
C ASP A 143 -3.44 6.89 12.45
N ALA A 144 -4.56 7.49 12.85
CA ALA A 144 -5.07 8.76 12.35
C ALA A 144 -4.07 9.93 12.52
N VAL A 145 -3.28 9.93 13.60
CA VAL A 145 -2.33 11.02 13.90
C VAL A 145 -1.16 10.98 12.91
N LEU A 146 -0.59 9.79 12.73
CA LEU A 146 0.49 9.54 11.78
C LEU A 146 0.05 9.82 10.35
N SER A 147 -1.19 9.49 9.99
CA SER A 147 -1.74 9.78 8.67
C SER A 147 -1.99 11.27 8.44
N ALA A 148 -2.45 12.02 9.45
CA ALA A 148 -2.56 13.48 9.39
C ALA A 148 -1.20 14.17 9.25
N ALA A 149 -0.18 13.70 9.98
CA ALA A 149 1.19 14.21 9.87
C ALA A 149 1.77 13.98 8.46
N GLY A 150 1.54 12.80 7.88
CA GLY A 150 1.92 12.49 6.50
C GLY A 150 1.25 13.42 5.50
N ALA A 151 -0.07 13.60 5.61
CA ALA A 151 -0.85 14.52 4.77
C ALA A 151 -0.33 15.97 4.82
N ALA A 152 -0.03 16.48 6.02
CA ALA A 152 0.49 17.83 6.20
C ALA A 152 1.90 17.98 5.58
N ALA A 153 2.76 16.98 5.74
CA ALA A 153 4.10 16.99 5.15
C ALA A 153 4.04 16.98 3.61
N GLY A 154 3.13 16.19 3.02
CA GLY A 154 2.95 16.12 1.56
C GLY A 154 2.51 17.47 0.99
N LEU A 155 1.52 18.10 1.63
CA LEU A 155 1.05 19.43 1.28
C LEU A 155 2.16 20.50 1.41
N ALA A 156 2.98 20.44 2.46
CA ALA A 156 4.08 21.38 2.64
C ALA A 156 5.11 21.28 1.49
N VAL A 157 5.47 20.06 1.09
CA VAL A 157 6.38 19.83 -0.04
C VAL A 157 5.75 20.29 -1.36
N ALA A 158 4.45 20.08 -1.57
CA ALA A 158 3.73 20.60 -2.72
C ALA A 158 3.74 22.13 -2.82
N VAL A 159 3.57 22.83 -1.69
CA VAL A 159 3.66 24.30 -1.63
C VAL A 159 5.08 24.77 -1.99
N VAL A 160 6.11 24.13 -1.44
CA VAL A 160 7.52 24.44 -1.79
C VAL A 160 7.76 24.25 -3.28
N PHE A 161 7.27 23.15 -3.86
CA PHE A 161 7.35 22.89 -5.29
C PHE A 161 6.64 23.99 -6.11
N GLY A 162 5.40 24.35 -5.74
CA GLY A 162 4.64 25.42 -6.39
C GLY A 162 5.35 26.77 -6.38
N VAL A 163 5.91 27.16 -5.23
CA VAL A 163 6.66 28.42 -5.09
C VAL A 163 7.92 28.40 -5.96
N ALA A 164 8.65 27.28 -6.00
CA ALA A 164 9.82 27.13 -6.86
C ALA A 164 9.42 27.21 -8.34
N PHE A 165 8.32 26.57 -8.73
CA PHE A 165 7.77 26.63 -10.09
C PHE A 165 7.34 28.05 -10.49
N TYR A 166 6.63 28.79 -9.61
CA TYR A 166 6.23 30.18 -9.84
C TYR A 166 7.41 31.12 -10.05
N LYS A 167 8.51 30.92 -9.30
CA LYS A 167 9.75 31.69 -9.45
C LYS A 167 10.53 31.33 -10.72
N GLY A 168 10.06 30.36 -11.52
CA GLY A 168 10.72 29.94 -12.76
C GLY A 168 11.94 29.04 -12.51
N ALA A 169 12.02 28.38 -11.35
CA ALA A 169 13.12 27.47 -11.03
C ALA A 169 13.15 26.21 -11.91
N PHE A 170 12.01 25.84 -12.55
CA PHE A 170 11.90 24.64 -13.37
C PHE A 170 11.20 24.93 -14.72
N ARG A 171 11.75 24.40 -15.83
CA ARG A 171 11.10 24.37 -17.15
C ARG A 171 10.61 22.97 -17.44
N ILE A 172 9.47 22.62 -16.85
CA ILE A 172 8.90 21.26 -16.90
C ILE A 172 7.96 21.16 -18.10
N ASP A 173 8.08 20.08 -18.86
CA ASP A 173 7.07 19.67 -19.82
C ASP A 173 5.88 19.09 -19.03
N LEU A 174 4.85 19.92 -18.81
CA LEU A 174 3.68 19.53 -18.03
C LEU A 174 3.01 18.26 -18.61
N GLY A 175 3.03 18.08 -19.94
CA GLY A 175 2.43 16.91 -20.58
C GLY A 175 3.13 15.60 -20.18
N LYS A 176 4.46 15.60 -20.11
CA LYS A 176 5.24 14.43 -19.67
C LYS A 176 5.08 14.16 -18.17
N PHE A 177 5.04 15.22 -17.37
CA PHE A 177 4.82 15.11 -15.93
C PHE A 177 3.47 14.46 -15.63
N PHE A 178 2.38 15.01 -16.20
CA PHE A 178 1.03 14.46 -16.02
C PHE A 178 0.88 13.05 -16.60
N PHE A 179 1.48 12.75 -17.76
CA PHE A 179 1.43 11.40 -18.32
C PHE A 179 2.02 10.37 -17.34
N VAL A 180 3.21 10.67 -16.80
CA VAL A 180 3.87 9.76 -15.85
C VAL A 180 3.06 9.61 -14.57
N THR A 181 2.59 10.70 -13.95
CA THR A 181 1.82 10.60 -12.70
C THR A 181 0.52 9.81 -12.93
N SER A 182 -0.16 10.01 -14.05
CA SER A 182 -1.36 9.25 -14.43
C SER A 182 -1.12 7.76 -14.68
N VAL A 183 0.01 7.37 -15.29
CA VAL A 183 0.33 5.93 -15.45
C VAL A 183 0.42 5.28 -14.08
N VAL A 184 1.02 5.95 -13.09
CA VAL A 184 1.12 5.37 -11.75
C VAL A 184 -0.24 5.35 -11.03
N LEU A 185 -1.12 6.32 -11.27
CA LEU A 185 -2.50 6.24 -10.76
C LEU A 185 -3.29 5.09 -11.35
N LEU A 186 -3.06 4.74 -12.61
CA LEU A 186 -3.72 3.58 -13.20
C LEU A 186 -3.35 2.30 -12.44
N ILE A 187 -2.11 2.21 -11.92
CA ILE A 187 -1.69 1.10 -11.06
C ILE A 187 -2.43 1.13 -9.71
N LEU A 188 -2.60 2.32 -9.11
CA LEU A 188 -3.40 2.47 -7.88
C LEU A 188 -4.88 2.09 -8.11
N VAL A 189 -5.44 2.43 -9.27
CA VAL A 189 -6.79 2.00 -9.66
C VAL A 189 -6.87 0.47 -9.70
N VAL A 190 -5.88 -0.20 -10.30
CA VAL A 190 -5.81 -1.67 -10.29
C VAL A 190 -5.77 -2.19 -8.85
N GLN A 191 -5.01 -1.56 -7.96
CA GLN A 191 -4.97 -1.92 -6.54
C GLN A 191 -6.35 -1.75 -5.87
N LEU A 192 -7.04 -0.62 -6.05
CA LEU A 192 -8.38 -0.40 -5.50
C LEU A 192 -9.40 -1.41 -6.02
N VAL A 193 -9.32 -1.79 -7.30
CA VAL A 193 -10.15 -2.86 -7.87
C VAL A 193 -9.85 -4.19 -7.20
N LEU A 194 -8.58 -4.52 -6.96
CA LEU A 194 -8.20 -5.76 -6.30
C LEU A 194 -8.64 -5.81 -4.82
N LEU A 195 -8.55 -4.70 -4.07
CA LEU A 195 -9.12 -4.62 -2.72
C LEU A 195 -10.65 -4.74 -2.77
N SER A 196 -11.32 -4.09 -3.72
CA SER A 196 -12.77 -4.24 -3.87
C SER A 196 -13.18 -5.69 -4.12
N LEU A 197 -12.48 -6.38 -5.03
CA LEU A 197 -12.70 -7.81 -5.28
C LEU A 197 -12.39 -8.67 -4.05
N HIS A 198 -11.43 -8.25 -3.22
CA HIS A 198 -11.11 -8.90 -1.97
C HIS A 198 -12.29 -8.84 -1.00
N GLU A 199 -12.84 -7.65 -0.76
CA GLU A 199 -14.00 -7.45 0.13
C GLU A 199 -15.26 -8.19 -0.35
N PHE A 200 -15.52 -8.19 -1.66
CA PHE A 200 -16.62 -8.98 -2.21
C PHE A 200 -16.38 -10.50 -2.10
N ALA A 201 -15.14 -10.96 -2.10
CA ALA A 201 -14.81 -12.36 -1.85
C ALA A 201 -15.01 -12.73 -0.37
N GLU A 202 -14.69 -11.82 0.56
CA GLU A 202 -14.99 -11.99 1.98
C GLU A 202 -16.49 -12.05 2.27
N ALA A 203 -17.28 -11.22 1.58
CA ALA A 203 -18.74 -11.20 1.70
C ALA A 203 -19.45 -12.44 1.11
N GLY A 204 -18.72 -13.36 0.46
CA GLY A 204 -19.26 -14.57 -0.16
C GLY A 204 -19.94 -14.35 -1.51
N ASP A 205 -19.88 -13.14 -2.08
CA ASP A 205 -20.55 -12.78 -3.34
C ASP A 205 -19.83 -13.31 -4.58
N LEU A 206 -18.50 -13.45 -4.50
CA LEU A 206 -17.65 -13.84 -5.62
C LEU A 206 -17.30 -15.33 -5.64
N GLY A 207 -18.23 -16.21 -5.24
CA GLY A 207 -18.05 -17.67 -5.24
C GLY A 207 -17.49 -18.27 -6.54
N SER A 208 -17.50 -17.51 -7.65
CA SER A 208 -17.00 -17.86 -8.98
C SER A 208 -15.62 -17.30 -9.37
N PHE A 209 -15.06 -16.29 -8.68
CA PHE A 209 -13.73 -15.74 -9.03
C PHE A 209 -12.56 -16.54 -8.46
N GLY A 210 -12.84 -17.45 -7.53
CA GLY A 210 -11.93 -18.47 -7.04
C GLY A 210 -10.71 -17.94 -6.26
N PRO A 211 -10.06 -18.76 -5.43
CA PRO A 211 -8.84 -18.39 -4.70
C PRO A 211 -7.64 -18.06 -5.61
N GLY A 212 -7.73 -18.37 -6.90
CA GLY A 212 -6.63 -18.26 -7.86
C GLY A 212 -6.21 -16.82 -8.18
N TYR A 213 -7.13 -15.85 -8.17
CA TYR A 213 -6.78 -14.46 -8.48
C TYR A 213 -5.86 -13.87 -7.40
N MET A 214 -6.05 -14.22 -6.14
CA MET A 214 -5.22 -13.71 -5.05
C MET A 214 -3.80 -14.28 -5.08
N LYS A 215 -3.58 -15.44 -5.68
CA LYS A 215 -2.23 -15.99 -5.89
C LYS A 215 -1.38 -15.06 -6.76
N THR A 216 -1.98 -14.39 -7.74
CA THR A 216 -1.28 -13.45 -8.64
C THR A 216 -1.41 -11.99 -8.19
N ALA A 217 -2.56 -11.61 -7.63
CA ALA A 217 -2.85 -10.25 -7.18
C ALA A 217 -2.25 -9.91 -5.80
N GLY A 218 -2.10 -10.89 -4.91
CA GLY A 218 -1.58 -10.68 -3.55
C GLY A 218 -0.23 -9.98 -3.50
N PRO A 219 0.77 -10.35 -4.32
CA PRO A 219 2.03 -9.61 -4.41
C PRO A 219 1.85 -8.15 -4.83
N LEU A 220 0.84 -7.80 -5.63
CA LEU A 220 0.56 -6.41 -5.99
C LEU A 220 0.03 -5.64 -4.78
N LEU A 221 -0.91 -6.23 -4.04
CA LEU A 221 -1.51 -5.68 -2.82
C LEU A 221 -0.46 -5.48 -1.72
N ARG A 222 0.41 -6.46 -1.49
CA ARG A 222 1.47 -6.44 -0.48
C ARG A 222 2.56 -5.39 -0.73
N ASN A 223 2.72 -4.91 -1.96
CA ASN A 223 3.84 -4.07 -2.35
C ASN A 223 3.43 -2.61 -2.63
N SER A 224 2.43 -2.07 -1.94
CA SER A 224 1.97 -0.67 -2.08
C SER A 224 3.14 0.34 -2.01
N LEU A 225 4.11 0.11 -1.11
CA LEU A 225 5.33 0.91 -0.97
C LEU A 225 6.22 0.97 -2.22
N LEU A 226 6.29 -0.10 -3.02
CA LEU A 226 7.06 -0.08 -4.28
C LEU A 226 6.40 0.84 -5.31
N PHE A 227 5.06 0.87 -5.35
CA PHE A 227 4.32 1.76 -6.25
C PHE A 227 4.47 3.22 -5.84
N ILE A 228 4.43 3.47 -4.53
CA ILE A 228 4.71 4.79 -3.95
C ILE A 228 6.14 5.24 -4.27
N LEU A 229 7.11 4.33 -4.15
CA LEU A 229 8.50 4.60 -4.54
C LEU A 229 8.61 4.94 -6.04
N ALA A 230 7.89 4.20 -6.89
CA ALA A 230 7.85 4.46 -8.33
C ALA A 230 7.16 5.80 -8.66
N MET A 231 6.06 6.15 -7.98
CA MET A 231 5.40 7.47 -8.06
C MET A 231 6.37 8.60 -7.75
N LEU A 232 7.19 8.43 -6.73
CA LEU A 232 8.17 9.42 -6.30
C LEU A 232 9.46 9.37 -7.11
N ALA A 233 9.83 8.28 -7.78
CA ALA A 233 11.07 8.22 -8.54
C ALA A 233 10.89 8.75 -9.97
N LEU A 234 9.78 8.41 -10.63
CA LEU A 234 9.62 8.61 -12.08
C LEU A 234 9.51 10.09 -12.50
N PRO A 235 8.72 10.95 -11.83
CA PRO A 235 8.68 12.38 -12.13
C PRO A 235 10.04 13.07 -11.87
N PHE A 236 10.80 12.59 -10.88
CA PHE A 236 12.10 13.15 -10.51
C PHE A 236 13.18 12.83 -11.56
N VAL A 237 13.18 11.61 -12.12
CA VAL A 237 14.06 11.24 -13.24
C VAL A 237 13.78 12.11 -14.47
N LEU A 238 12.51 12.40 -14.76
CA LEU A 238 12.13 13.30 -15.86
C LEU A 238 12.56 14.75 -15.62
N LEU A 239 12.54 15.21 -14.37
CA LEU A 239 13.01 16.55 -13.99
C LEU A 239 14.51 16.74 -14.22
N ILE A 240 15.32 15.72 -13.93
CA ILE A 240 16.77 15.73 -14.19
C ILE A 240 17.05 15.88 -15.70
N GLY A 241 16.36 15.11 -16.54
CA GLY A 241 16.51 15.17 -17.99
C GLY A 241 16.17 16.54 -18.61
N SER A 242 15.30 17.32 -17.96
CA SER A 242 14.95 18.66 -18.42
C SER A 242 16.06 19.70 -18.20
N VAL A 243 16.91 19.52 -17.18
CA VAL A 243 18.00 20.45 -16.81
C VAL A 243 19.31 20.16 -17.55
N LEU A 244 19.48 18.95 -18.06
CA LEU A 244 20.61 18.60 -18.92
C LEU A 244 20.54 19.26 -20.31
N ARG A 245 19.41 19.88 -20.68
CA ARG A 245 19.32 20.63 -21.94
C ARG A 245 20.14 21.92 -21.89
N ARG A 246 21.09 22.03 -22.83
CA ARG A 246 22.02 23.17 -22.97
C ARG A 246 21.29 24.49 -23.19
N ALA A 247 21.82 25.54 -22.57
CA ALA A 247 21.41 26.92 -22.78
C ALA A 247 21.76 27.41 -24.19
N SER A 248 20.94 28.32 -24.70
CA SER A 248 21.10 28.99 -26.00
C SER A 248 22.33 29.91 -25.97
N ALA A 249 22.88 30.25 -27.15
CA ALA A 249 23.88 31.30 -27.26
C ALA A 249 23.26 32.66 -26.87
N ALA A 250 23.82 33.32 -25.85
CA ALA A 250 23.37 34.63 -25.38
C ALA A 250 23.81 35.75 -26.35
N ALA A 251 22.95 36.75 -26.57
CA ALA A 251 23.20 37.81 -27.55
C ALA A 251 24.17 38.89 -27.05
N ASN A 252 24.34 39.06 -25.73
CA ASN A 252 25.29 40.02 -25.15
C ASN A 252 25.84 39.57 -23.77
N PRO A 253 26.94 40.18 -23.26
CA PRO A 253 27.58 39.79 -21.99
C PRO A 253 26.73 40.03 -20.73
N ALA A 254 25.78 40.97 -20.76
CA ALA A 254 24.91 41.26 -19.62
C ALA A 254 23.75 40.26 -19.52
N GLU A 255 23.19 39.87 -20.66
CA GLU A 255 22.24 38.77 -20.81
C GLU A 255 22.90 37.44 -20.47
N GLU A 256 24.16 37.22 -20.89
CA GLU A 256 24.90 36.03 -20.51
C GLU A 256 25.07 35.91 -18.99
N ARG A 257 25.40 37.00 -18.29
CA ARG A 257 25.50 37.00 -16.81
C ARG A 257 24.17 36.73 -16.13
N LYS A 258 23.07 37.34 -16.63
CA LYS A 258 21.72 37.13 -16.10
C LYS A 258 21.23 35.71 -16.33
N GLU A 259 21.48 35.16 -17.51
CA GLU A 259 21.14 33.78 -17.86
C GLU A 259 21.98 32.79 -17.04
N ARG A 260 23.28 33.04 -16.87
CA ARG A 260 24.19 32.21 -16.05
C ARG A 260 23.81 32.23 -14.56
N ALA A 261 23.36 33.37 -14.02
CA ALA A 261 22.83 33.47 -12.65
C ALA A 261 21.50 32.71 -12.50
N GLY A 262 20.58 32.85 -13.47
CA GLY A 262 19.33 32.08 -13.50
C GLY A 262 19.56 30.57 -13.54
N LEU A 263 20.49 30.12 -14.39
CA LEU A 263 20.88 28.70 -14.51
C LEU A 263 21.51 28.16 -13.22
N ARG A 264 22.31 28.96 -12.49
CA ARG A 264 22.86 28.55 -11.19
C ARG A 264 21.77 28.34 -10.14
N THR A 265 20.82 29.27 -10.04
CA THR A 265 19.69 29.15 -9.11
C THR A 265 18.80 27.95 -9.47
N GLN A 266 18.54 27.73 -10.76
CA GLN A 266 17.80 26.54 -11.24
C GLN A 266 18.53 25.24 -10.91
N ARG A 267 19.85 25.18 -11.14
CA ARG A 267 20.66 23.99 -10.80
C ARG A 267 20.69 23.75 -9.30
N ALA A 268 20.88 24.78 -8.48
CA ALA A 268 20.86 24.65 -7.03
C ALA A 268 19.50 24.15 -6.52
N ALA A 269 18.40 24.73 -7.01
CA ALA A 269 17.04 24.29 -6.68
C ALA A 269 16.80 22.83 -7.11
N LEU A 270 17.26 22.43 -8.30
CA LEU A 270 17.16 21.05 -8.76
C LEU A 270 18.00 20.11 -7.90
N VAL A 271 19.24 20.46 -7.56
CA VAL A 271 20.12 19.63 -6.72
C VAL A 271 19.48 19.40 -5.35
N VAL A 272 18.99 20.46 -4.71
CA VAL A 272 18.26 20.35 -3.44
C VAL A 272 17.04 19.44 -3.61
N PHE A 273 16.26 19.65 -4.66
CA PHE A 273 15.10 18.82 -4.96
C PHE A 273 15.46 17.34 -5.19
N CYS A 274 16.55 17.05 -5.91
CA CYS A 274 17.04 15.69 -6.14
C CYS A 274 17.58 15.03 -4.86
N LEU A 275 18.27 15.79 -4.01
CA LEU A 275 18.74 15.29 -2.71
C LEU A 275 17.56 14.95 -1.79
N VAL A 276 16.52 15.79 -1.77
CA VAL A 276 15.28 15.50 -1.03
C VAL A 276 14.60 14.26 -1.61
N ALA A 277 14.53 14.14 -2.94
CA ALA A 277 13.97 12.96 -3.61
C ALA A 277 14.69 11.67 -3.25
N LEU A 278 16.01 11.66 -3.42
CA LEU A 278 16.87 10.50 -3.16
C LEU A 278 16.87 10.16 -1.68
N GLY A 279 16.83 11.17 -0.81
CA GLY A 279 16.60 10.99 0.62
C GLY A 279 15.29 10.25 0.86
N THR A 280 14.16 10.79 0.40
CA THR A 280 12.84 10.18 0.57
C THR A 280 12.79 8.75 -0.01
N ILE A 281 13.26 8.53 -1.24
CA ILE A 281 13.33 7.21 -1.88
C ILE A 281 14.23 6.27 -1.10
N GLY A 282 15.38 6.74 -0.61
CA GLY A 282 16.31 5.94 0.19
C GLY A 282 15.69 5.50 1.52
N THR A 283 15.05 6.43 2.24
CA THR A 283 14.36 6.13 3.50
C THR A 283 13.20 5.16 3.27
N LEU A 284 12.43 5.35 2.19
CA LEU A 284 11.33 4.45 1.81
C LEU A 284 11.83 3.05 1.42
N GLY A 285 12.91 2.98 0.65
CA GLY A 285 13.53 1.71 0.28
C GLY A 285 14.08 0.97 1.51
N TRP A 286 14.63 1.71 2.47
CA TRP A 286 15.08 1.17 3.75
C TRP A 286 13.92 0.64 4.59
N THR A 287 12.83 1.40 4.75
CA THR A 287 11.65 0.95 5.51
C THR A 287 11.01 -0.28 4.86
N TYR A 288 10.86 -0.28 3.54
CA TYR A 288 10.36 -1.43 2.79
C TYR A 288 11.24 -2.68 2.97
N ALA A 289 12.57 -2.50 2.93
CA ALA A 289 13.52 -3.60 3.12
C ALA A 289 13.46 -4.17 4.54
N GLN A 290 13.28 -3.32 5.56
CA GLN A 290 13.11 -3.74 6.96
C GLN A 290 11.81 -4.53 7.15
N GLU A 291 10.68 -3.98 6.70
CA GLU A 291 9.37 -4.63 6.83
C GLU A 291 9.34 -6.02 6.20
N LYS A 292 10.02 -6.20 5.05
CA LYS A 292 10.15 -7.51 4.40
C LYS A 292 11.11 -8.48 5.08
N ARG A 293 12.11 -7.99 5.82
CA ARG A 293 13.01 -8.87 6.57
C ARG A 293 12.27 -9.61 7.67
N ASP A 294 11.26 -8.98 8.26
CA ASP A 294 10.54 -9.48 9.42
C ASP A 294 9.33 -10.38 9.06
N LEU A 295 9.06 -10.60 7.77
CA LEU A 295 7.92 -11.38 7.26
C LEU A 295 8.34 -12.74 6.68
N LYS A 296 9.12 -13.53 7.43
CA LYS A 296 9.49 -14.91 7.03
C LYS A 296 8.71 -15.96 7.83
N ILE A 297 8.24 -16.99 7.14
CA ILE A 297 7.65 -18.18 7.77
C ILE A 297 8.77 -19.02 8.35
N GLU A 298 8.77 -19.18 9.67
CA GLU A 298 9.55 -20.24 10.29
C GLU A 298 9.01 -21.61 9.87
N PRO A 299 9.88 -22.56 9.49
CA PRO A 299 9.45 -23.92 9.17
C PRO A 299 8.54 -24.48 10.28
N PRO A 300 7.39 -25.10 9.92
CA PRO A 300 6.46 -25.60 10.91
C PRO A 300 7.10 -26.73 11.73
N ALA A 301 6.74 -26.84 13.01
CA ALA A 301 7.09 -27.99 13.82
C ALA A 301 6.33 -29.23 13.30
N LEU A 302 7.06 -30.23 12.81
CA LEU A 302 6.43 -31.47 12.38
C LEU A 302 5.89 -32.25 13.57
N VAL A 303 4.65 -32.74 13.43
CA VAL A 303 3.97 -33.53 14.43
C VAL A 303 3.59 -34.89 13.87
N GLU A 304 3.80 -35.94 14.67
CA GLU A 304 3.46 -37.31 14.31
C GLU A 304 2.10 -37.69 14.95
N PRO A 305 1.16 -38.27 14.19
CA PRO A 305 -0.11 -38.69 14.73
C PRO A 305 0.03 -39.98 15.57
N ILE A 306 -0.63 -40.01 16.73
CA ILE A 306 -0.73 -41.17 17.62
C ILE A 306 -2.19 -41.61 17.62
N SER A 307 -2.46 -42.81 17.09
CA SER A 307 -3.83 -43.35 16.96
C SER A 307 -4.81 -42.40 16.25
N GLY A 308 -4.33 -41.68 15.23
CA GLY A 308 -5.16 -40.75 14.45
C GLY A 308 -5.39 -39.37 15.09
N GLU A 309 -4.73 -39.08 16.22
CA GLU A 309 -4.79 -37.79 16.91
C GLU A 309 -3.39 -37.16 17.03
N ILE A 310 -3.34 -35.84 17.00
CA ILE A 310 -2.14 -35.03 17.22
C ILE A 310 -2.28 -34.34 18.57
N PHE A 311 -1.20 -34.38 19.36
CA PHE A 311 -1.16 -33.80 20.70
C PHE A 311 -0.17 -32.64 20.74
N VAL A 312 -0.65 -31.45 21.05
CA VAL A 312 0.15 -30.23 21.25
C VAL A 312 0.11 -29.86 22.72
N THR A 313 1.28 -29.80 23.37
CA THR A 313 1.36 -29.44 24.80
C THR A 313 0.93 -27.99 25.02
N THR A 314 -0.03 -27.75 25.90
CA THR A 314 -0.58 -26.41 26.17
C THR A 314 0.46 -25.45 26.76
N ALA A 315 1.44 -25.97 27.50
CA ALA A 315 2.56 -25.19 28.03
C ALA A 315 3.36 -24.46 26.93
N ARG A 316 3.40 -24.99 25.69
CA ARG A 316 4.02 -24.29 24.56
C ARG A 316 3.21 -23.09 24.11
N LEU A 317 1.88 -23.15 24.26
CA LEU A 317 0.94 -22.13 23.80
C LEU A 317 0.69 -21.04 24.85
N ASP A 318 1.06 -21.28 26.11
CA ASP A 318 0.85 -20.35 27.22
C ASP A 318 1.69 -19.06 27.13
N ASP A 319 2.65 -18.99 26.21
CA ASP A 319 3.40 -17.77 25.88
C ASP A 319 2.56 -16.74 25.09
N GLY A 320 1.33 -17.10 24.68
CA GLY A 320 0.43 -16.24 23.92
C GLY A 320 0.89 -15.96 22.49
N LYS A 321 1.88 -16.71 21.99
CA LYS A 321 2.40 -16.55 20.63
C LYS A 321 1.77 -17.56 19.68
N LEU A 322 1.83 -17.25 18.38
CA LEU A 322 1.37 -18.09 17.31
C LEU A 322 2.37 -19.22 17.05
N HIS A 323 2.00 -20.46 17.36
CA HIS A 323 2.79 -21.65 17.06
C HIS A 323 2.29 -22.33 15.80
N ARG A 324 3.20 -22.79 14.95
CA ARG A 324 2.89 -23.45 13.69
C ARG A 324 3.33 -24.91 13.69
N TYR A 325 2.43 -25.78 13.29
CA TYR A 325 2.61 -27.22 13.23
C TYR A 325 2.29 -27.74 11.84
N ALA A 326 2.84 -28.90 11.47
CA ALA A 326 2.55 -29.55 10.21
C ALA A 326 2.56 -31.07 10.30
N VAL A 327 1.71 -31.70 9.49
CA VAL A 327 1.63 -33.14 9.34
C VAL A 327 1.53 -33.50 7.86
N ALA A 328 2.21 -34.58 7.46
CA ALA A 328 2.09 -35.13 6.11
C ALA A 328 0.84 -36.02 6.04
N ILE A 329 -0.09 -35.70 5.12
CA ILE A 329 -1.33 -36.45 4.88
C ILE A 329 -1.46 -36.67 3.38
N ASP A 330 -1.47 -37.93 2.93
CA ASP A 330 -1.60 -38.32 1.51
C ASP A 330 -0.66 -37.56 0.56
N GLY A 331 0.61 -37.39 0.94
CA GLY A 331 1.61 -36.67 0.14
C GLY A 331 1.42 -35.14 0.09
N LYS A 332 0.60 -34.58 1.00
CA LYS A 332 0.46 -33.14 1.21
C LYS A 332 0.90 -32.74 2.61
N LEU A 333 1.61 -31.62 2.71
CA LEU A 333 1.95 -31.03 4.00
C LEU A 333 0.80 -30.14 4.47
N VAL A 334 0.02 -30.62 5.44
CA VAL A 334 -1.10 -29.86 6.02
C VAL A 334 -0.59 -29.14 7.26
N ARG A 335 -0.71 -27.81 7.27
CA ARG A 335 -0.22 -26.96 8.36
C ARG A 335 -1.37 -26.38 9.18
N PHE A 336 -1.15 -26.23 10.48
CA PHE A 336 -2.09 -25.56 11.36
C PHE A 336 -1.36 -24.68 12.38
N LEU A 337 -2.10 -23.72 12.89
CA LEU A 337 -1.69 -22.72 13.86
C LEU A 337 -2.39 -23.01 15.18
N ALA A 338 -1.72 -22.76 16.29
CA ALA A 338 -2.33 -22.79 17.62
C ALA A 338 -1.72 -21.71 18.52
N MET A 339 -2.54 -21.12 19.39
CA MET A 339 -2.10 -20.17 20.41
C MET A 339 -3.10 -20.08 21.55
N LYS A 340 -2.71 -19.44 22.65
CA LYS A 340 -3.61 -18.99 23.70
C LYS A 340 -4.24 -17.66 23.31
N VAL A 341 -5.56 -17.56 23.44
CA VAL A 341 -6.37 -16.43 22.98
C VAL A 341 -7.08 -15.78 24.16
N GLY A 342 -6.34 -14.92 24.88
CA GLY A 342 -6.86 -14.19 26.03
C GLY A 342 -7.52 -15.13 27.05
N ASP A 343 -8.71 -14.75 27.51
CA ASP A 343 -9.50 -15.55 28.46
C ASP A 343 -10.29 -16.68 27.79
N ARG A 344 -10.31 -16.76 26.45
CA ARG A 344 -11.05 -17.80 25.70
C ARG A 344 -10.35 -19.16 25.73
N GLY A 345 -9.16 -19.24 26.32
CA GLY A 345 -8.36 -20.45 26.39
C GLY A 345 -7.46 -20.58 25.15
N TYR A 346 -7.55 -21.69 24.44
CA TYR A 346 -6.72 -21.97 23.27
C TYR A 346 -7.55 -21.90 22.00
N ALA A 347 -6.92 -21.58 20.88
CA ALA A 347 -7.52 -21.68 19.56
C ALA A 347 -6.60 -22.44 18.61
N ALA A 348 -7.20 -23.11 17.63
CA ALA A 348 -6.49 -23.73 16.52
C ALA A 348 -7.19 -23.40 15.20
N ALA A 349 -6.38 -23.20 14.16
CA ALA A 349 -6.85 -22.92 12.80
C ALA A 349 -5.87 -23.46 11.78
N PHE A 350 -6.28 -23.65 10.54
CA PHE A 350 -5.36 -23.97 9.45
C PHE A 350 -4.41 -22.80 9.19
N ASP A 351 -3.16 -23.06 8.78
CA ASP A 351 -2.23 -22.01 8.29
C ASP A 351 -2.57 -21.63 6.82
N ALA A 352 -3.84 -21.26 6.63
CA ALA A 352 -4.49 -20.92 5.36
C ALA A 352 -5.84 -20.20 5.60
N CYS A 353 -6.27 -19.36 4.66
CA CYS A 353 -7.68 -18.89 4.57
C CYS A 353 -8.37 -19.38 3.30
N GLU A 354 -9.68 -19.15 3.21
CA GLU A 354 -10.50 -19.47 2.04
C GLU A 354 -10.06 -18.72 0.78
N ILE A 355 -9.52 -17.51 0.95
CA ILE A 355 -9.23 -16.57 -0.14
C ILE A 355 -7.79 -16.74 -0.65
N CYS A 356 -6.81 -16.64 0.24
CA CYS A 356 -5.41 -16.74 -0.12
C CYS A 356 -4.84 -18.15 -0.04
N LYS A 357 -5.56 -19.15 0.49
CA LYS A 357 -5.05 -20.53 0.67
C LYS A 357 -3.79 -20.55 1.55
N ASP A 358 -2.85 -21.45 1.26
CA ASP A 358 -1.66 -21.76 2.06
C ASP A 358 -0.51 -20.74 2.03
N PHE A 359 -0.76 -19.46 1.74
CA PHE A 359 0.30 -18.47 1.91
C PHE A 359 0.73 -18.32 3.36
N GLY A 360 -0.20 -18.57 4.30
CA GLY A 360 0.05 -18.63 5.73
C GLY A 360 0.11 -17.27 6.40
N TYR A 361 0.33 -17.32 7.72
CA TYR A 361 0.25 -16.17 8.61
C TYR A 361 1.52 -15.98 9.43
N VAL A 362 1.76 -14.75 9.86
CA VAL A 362 2.81 -14.41 10.82
C VAL A 362 2.27 -13.47 11.87
N GLN A 363 2.68 -13.67 13.13
CA GLN A 363 2.38 -12.73 14.20
C GLN A 363 3.50 -11.68 14.30
N GLN A 364 3.14 -10.40 14.24
CA GLN A 364 4.05 -9.28 14.45
C GLN A 364 3.50 -8.39 15.57
N GLY A 365 4.12 -8.47 16.76
CA GLY A 365 3.58 -7.82 17.95
C GLY A 365 2.16 -8.33 18.25
N ASP A 366 1.21 -7.40 18.35
CA ASP A 366 -0.20 -7.69 18.65
C ASP A 366 -1.06 -7.88 17.38
N ARG A 367 -0.43 -8.14 16.23
CA ARG A 367 -1.10 -8.26 14.92
C ARG A 367 -0.85 -9.63 14.31
N LEU A 368 -1.85 -10.20 13.64
CA LEU A 368 -1.72 -11.42 12.84
C LEU A 368 -1.87 -11.06 11.36
N LEU A 369 -0.82 -11.25 10.58
CA LEU A 369 -0.76 -10.78 9.18
C LEU A 369 -0.80 -11.94 8.19
N CYS A 370 -1.65 -11.82 7.16
CA CYS A 370 -1.60 -12.71 6.00
C CYS A 370 -0.38 -12.40 5.12
N LEU A 371 0.42 -13.41 4.79
CA LEU A 371 1.67 -13.21 4.04
C LEU A 371 1.47 -12.92 2.55
N ASN A 372 0.25 -13.07 2.04
CA ASN A 372 -0.11 -12.77 0.66
C ASN A 372 -0.67 -11.36 0.49
N CYS A 373 -1.78 -11.05 1.17
CA CYS A 373 -2.53 -9.81 1.01
C CYS A 373 -2.30 -8.79 2.13
N THR A 374 -1.51 -9.12 3.15
CA THR A 374 -1.23 -8.27 4.31
C THR A 374 -2.48 -7.84 5.10
N ALA A 375 -3.57 -8.60 4.99
CA ALA A 375 -4.74 -8.43 5.85
C ALA A 375 -4.29 -8.47 7.32
N ASP A 376 -4.71 -7.45 8.05
CA ASP A 376 -4.41 -7.27 9.47
C ASP A 376 -5.54 -7.84 10.31
N ILE A 377 -5.25 -8.95 10.96
CA ILE A 377 -6.23 -9.73 11.70
C ILE A 377 -5.91 -9.59 13.17
N ASN A 378 -6.96 -9.37 13.96
CA ASN A 378 -6.84 -9.40 15.41
C ASN A 378 -6.42 -10.82 15.85
N PRO A 379 -5.26 -11.03 16.50
CA PRO A 379 -4.90 -12.37 17.00
C PRO A 379 -5.96 -12.96 17.92
N GLN A 380 -6.75 -12.11 18.59
CA GLN A 380 -7.85 -12.55 19.44
C GLN A 380 -9.01 -13.19 18.67
N SER A 381 -9.13 -13.05 17.35
CA SER A 381 -10.16 -13.72 16.55
C SER A 381 -9.72 -15.10 16.05
N LEU A 382 -8.50 -15.57 16.34
CA LEU A 382 -8.04 -16.89 15.86
C LEU A 382 -9.04 -17.99 16.26
N GLY A 383 -9.43 -18.82 15.29
CA GLY A 383 -10.42 -19.90 15.48
C GLY A 383 -11.88 -19.49 15.20
N GLU A 384 -12.13 -18.22 14.90
CA GLU A 384 -13.44 -17.74 14.38
C GLU A 384 -13.49 -17.84 12.85
N ALA A 385 -14.68 -18.04 12.28
CA ALA A 385 -14.85 -18.06 10.83
C ALA A 385 -15.13 -16.64 10.30
N GLY A 386 -14.65 -16.34 9.08
CA GLY A 386 -14.98 -15.11 8.35
C GLY A 386 -13.76 -14.38 7.79
N GLY A 387 -13.99 -13.66 6.69
CA GLY A 387 -12.99 -12.79 6.03
C GLY A 387 -11.65 -13.45 5.76
N CYS A 388 -10.57 -12.71 6.02
CA CYS A 388 -9.19 -13.19 5.97
C CYS A 388 -8.75 -14.03 7.17
N ASN A 389 -9.60 -14.32 8.14
CA ASN A 389 -9.21 -15.08 9.33
C ASN A 389 -8.75 -16.51 8.92
N PRO A 390 -7.73 -17.10 9.56
CA PRO A 390 -7.34 -18.47 9.27
C PRO A 390 -8.51 -19.43 9.47
N VAL A 391 -8.68 -20.41 8.56
CA VAL A 391 -9.84 -21.32 8.59
C VAL A 391 -9.88 -22.05 9.93
N PRO A 392 -10.98 -21.99 10.70
CA PRO A 392 -11.07 -22.66 11.99
C PRO A 392 -10.83 -24.16 11.90
N LEU A 393 -10.09 -24.70 12.87
CA LEU A 393 -9.80 -26.12 12.99
C LEU A 393 -10.47 -26.64 14.26
N ARG A 394 -11.16 -27.78 14.15
CA ARG A 394 -11.75 -28.44 15.32
C ARG A 394 -10.65 -29.04 16.19
N PHE A 395 -10.75 -28.80 17.49
CA PHE A 395 -9.84 -29.35 18.50
C PHE A 395 -10.58 -29.61 19.81
N ALA A 396 -9.95 -30.36 20.70
CA ALA A 396 -10.37 -30.52 22.09
C ALA A 396 -9.18 -30.28 23.03
N VAL A 397 -9.43 -29.84 24.26
CA VAL A 397 -8.40 -29.77 25.30
C VAL A 397 -8.59 -30.95 26.25
N ARG A 398 -7.57 -31.79 26.41
CA ARG A 398 -7.58 -32.94 27.31
C ARG A 398 -6.35 -32.89 28.21
N GLY A 399 -6.56 -32.52 29.49
CA GLY A 399 -5.45 -32.28 30.42
C GLY A 399 -4.54 -31.15 29.92
N ALA A 400 -3.24 -31.43 29.81
CA ALA A 400 -2.22 -30.47 29.35
C ALA A 400 -1.97 -30.50 27.83
N ALA A 401 -2.93 -31.00 27.03
CA ALA A 401 -2.79 -31.13 25.59
C ALA A 401 -3.99 -30.56 24.82
N LEU A 402 -3.70 -29.79 23.78
CA LEU A 402 -4.61 -29.49 22.68
C LEU A 402 -4.55 -30.66 21.68
N VAL A 403 -5.70 -31.25 21.40
CA VAL A 403 -5.85 -32.46 20.60
C VAL A 403 -6.57 -32.14 19.30
N VAL A 404 -5.93 -32.47 18.19
CA VAL A 404 -6.47 -32.31 16.82
C VAL A 404 -6.60 -33.69 16.18
N LYS A 405 -7.75 -33.99 15.56
CA LYS A 405 -7.90 -35.24 14.79
C LYS A 405 -7.30 -35.09 13.41
N VAL A 406 -6.59 -36.13 12.95
CA VAL A 406 -6.06 -36.18 11.58
C VAL A 406 -7.18 -36.09 10.54
N SER A 407 -8.37 -36.64 10.84
CA SER A 407 -9.54 -36.54 9.96
C SER A 407 -10.01 -35.09 9.76
N ASP A 408 -9.94 -34.26 10.80
CA ASP A 408 -10.34 -32.85 10.71
C ASP A 408 -9.34 -32.06 9.87
N LEU A 409 -8.04 -32.37 9.99
CA LEU A 409 -7.00 -31.80 9.13
C LEU A 409 -7.13 -32.26 7.66
N ALA A 410 -7.40 -33.54 7.45
CA ALA A 410 -7.56 -34.13 6.12
C ALA A 410 -8.76 -33.54 5.37
N ALA A 411 -9.81 -33.15 6.08
CA ALA A 411 -11.03 -32.57 5.50
C ALA A 411 -10.76 -31.28 4.69
N ARG A 412 -9.69 -30.54 5.01
CA ARG A 412 -9.31 -29.29 4.33
C ARG A 412 -7.91 -29.32 3.70
N LYS A 413 -7.43 -30.52 3.32
CA LYS A 413 -6.14 -30.67 2.60
C LYS A 413 -6.14 -30.00 1.21
N ASP A 414 -7.31 -29.62 0.70
CA ASP A 414 -7.48 -28.82 -0.52
C ASP A 414 -6.88 -27.41 -0.37
N LEU A 415 -6.74 -26.90 0.86
CA LEU A 415 -6.15 -25.59 1.12
C LEU A 415 -4.64 -25.52 0.85
N PHE A 416 -3.96 -26.68 0.82
CA PHE A 416 -2.50 -26.78 0.76
C PHE A 416 -2.02 -27.31 -0.60
N GLU A 417 -1.15 -26.53 -1.24
CA GLU A 417 -0.48 -26.79 -2.51
C GLU A 417 1.05 -26.74 -2.38
N LYS A 418 1.57 -25.92 -1.45
CA LYS A 418 2.98 -25.66 -1.23
C LYS A 418 3.58 -26.65 -0.26
N ASP A 419 4.84 -26.97 -0.53
CA ASP A 419 5.66 -27.83 0.30
C ASP A 419 6.99 -27.17 0.61
N PHE A 420 7.62 -27.60 1.69
CA PHE A 420 8.93 -27.10 2.10
C PHE A 420 10.00 -28.09 1.68
N VAL A 421 11.08 -27.58 1.10
CA VAL A 421 12.29 -28.38 0.86
C VAL A 421 13.21 -28.18 2.05
N VAL A 422 13.59 -29.28 2.69
CA VAL A 422 14.48 -29.30 3.85
C VAL A 422 15.61 -30.31 3.63
N GLY A 423 16.77 -30.04 4.23
CA GLY A 423 17.90 -30.96 4.20
C GLY A 423 17.84 -31.94 5.36
N CYS A 424 18.08 -33.22 5.10
CA CYS A 424 18.23 -34.22 6.16
C CYS A 424 19.50 -33.92 6.98
N PRO A 425 19.43 -33.87 8.31
CA PRO A 425 20.60 -33.59 9.15
C PRO A 425 21.70 -34.66 9.04
N VAL A 426 21.33 -35.91 8.75
CA VAL A 426 22.23 -37.07 8.64
C VAL A 426 22.89 -37.12 7.26
N CYS A 427 22.12 -37.39 6.20
CA CYS A 427 22.67 -37.62 4.86
C CYS A 427 22.77 -36.35 3.98
N LYS A 428 22.32 -35.19 4.47
CA LYS A 428 22.29 -33.90 3.74
C LYS A 428 21.43 -33.85 2.47
N MET A 429 20.70 -34.94 2.15
CA MET A 429 19.76 -34.98 1.03
C MET A 429 18.65 -33.95 1.24
N GLN A 430 18.35 -33.17 0.19
CA GLN A 430 17.19 -32.29 0.15
C GLN A 430 15.94 -33.10 -0.21
N PHE A 431 14.86 -32.94 0.55
CA PHE A 431 13.60 -33.63 0.31
C PHE A 431 12.43 -32.72 0.66
N LYS A 432 11.25 -33.03 0.11
CA LYS A 432 10.02 -32.34 0.46
C LYS A 432 9.54 -32.79 1.83
N MET A 433 9.05 -31.87 2.66
CA MET A 433 8.53 -32.20 3.98
C MET A 433 7.34 -33.17 3.93
N SER A 434 6.50 -33.12 2.89
CA SER A 434 5.42 -34.10 2.72
C SER A 434 5.91 -35.53 2.45
N ASP A 435 7.13 -35.69 1.91
CA ASP A 435 7.79 -36.97 1.67
C ASP A 435 8.61 -37.44 2.90
N SER A 436 8.53 -36.72 4.04
CA SER A 436 9.31 -37.03 5.24
C SER A 436 8.95 -38.40 5.81
N GLY A 437 9.96 -39.10 6.36
CA GLY A 437 9.77 -40.31 7.15
C GLY A 437 9.29 -40.03 8.59
N GLY A 438 8.64 -38.89 8.81
CA GLY A 438 8.33 -38.32 10.12
C GLY A 438 9.41 -37.38 10.67
N ALA A 439 9.29 -37.06 11.95
CA ALA A 439 10.18 -36.16 12.67
C ALA A 439 10.52 -36.69 14.06
N VAL A 440 11.78 -36.55 14.45
CA VAL A 440 12.25 -36.88 15.81
C VAL A 440 12.57 -35.57 16.51
N GLU A 441 11.89 -35.29 17.63
CA GLU A 441 11.99 -34.02 18.37
C GLU A 441 11.79 -32.76 17.51
N GLY A 442 10.94 -32.84 16.49
CA GLY A 442 10.66 -31.74 15.57
C GLY A 442 11.68 -31.59 14.43
N VAL A 443 12.70 -32.46 14.35
CA VAL A 443 13.68 -32.47 13.26
C VAL A 443 13.19 -33.37 12.12
N PRO A 444 12.97 -32.83 10.90
CA PRO A 444 12.53 -33.63 9.75
C PRO A 444 13.63 -34.59 9.28
N LEU A 445 13.26 -35.84 9.03
CA LEU A 445 14.15 -36.86 8.47
C LEU A 445 13.68 -37.31 7.09
N CYS A 446 14.63 -37.61 6.21
CA CYS A 446 14.31 -38.17 4.91
C CYS A 446 13.67 -39.56 5.06
N PRO A 447 12.95 -40.06 4.04
CA PRO A 447 12.25 -41.35 4.13
C PRO A 447 13.15 -42.61 4.22
N MET A 448 14.48 -42.45 4.16
CA MET A 448 15.42 -43.56 4.36
C MET A 448 15.45 -44.01 5.83
N LYS A 449 15.20 -45.30 6.08
CA LYS A 449 15.16 -45.87 7.43
C LYS A 449 16.49 -45.73 8.16
N GLU A 450 17.59 -45.89 7.43
CA GLU A 450 18.96 -45.84 7.92
C GLU A 450 19.26 -44.48 8.58
N CYS A 451 18.79 -43.39 7.96
CA CYS A 451 18.97 -42.04 8.49
C CYS A 451 18.23 -41.83 9.81
N ARG A 452 17.03 -42.42 9.98
CA ARG A 452 16.29 -42.34 11.24
C ARG A 452 16.98 -43.12 12.35
N GLU A 453 17.42 -44.35 12.06
CA GLU A 453 18.12 -45.18 13.03
C GLU A 453 19.47 -44.59 13.45
N GLU A 454 20.18 -43.96 12.53
CA GLU A 454 21.44 -43.26 12.81
C GLU A 454 21.22 -42.02 13.68
N TYR A 455 20.19 -41.20 13.37
CA TYR A 455 19.84 -40.03 14.18
C TYR A 455 19.49 -40.41 15.63
N LEU A 456 18.65 -41.44 15.81
CA LEU A 456 18.28 -41.95 17.15
C LEU A 456 19.48 -42.56 17.91
N ARG A 457 20.45 -43.16 17.20
CA ARG A 457 21.70 -43.64 17.82
C ARG A 457 22.59 -42.49 18.28
N GLY A 458 22.63 -41.38 17.54
CA GLY A 458 23.34 -40.17 17.93
C GLY A 458 22.80 -39.56 19.22
N MET A 459 21.48 -39.40 19.32
CA MET A 459 20.82 -38.85 20.51
C MET A 459 21.03 -39.66 21.79
N LYS A 460 21.17 -40.99 21.70
CA LYS A 460 21.43 -41.83 22.88
C LYS A 460 22.86 -41.72 23.43
N ARG A 461 23.76 -41.05 22.71
CA ARG A 461 25.16 -40.85 23.09
C ARG A 461 25.42 -39.49 23.74
N GLU A 462 24.48 -38.57 23.59
CA GLU A 462 24.43 -37.28 24.30
C GLU A 462 23.56 -37.43 25.55
#